data_AF-A0A4Q7CLB3-F1
#
_entry.id   AF-A0A4Q7CLB3-F1
#
_cell.length_a   1.000
_cell.length_b   1.000
_cell.length_c   1.000
_cell.angle_alpha   90.00
_cell.angle_beta   90.00
_cell.angle_gamma   90.00
#
_symmetry.space_group_name_H-M   'P 1'
#
loop_
_entity.id
_entity.type
_entity.pdbx_description
1 polymer ?
#
loop_
_entity_poly.entity_id
_entity_poly.type
_entity_poly.pdbx_seq_one_letter_code
_entity_poly.pdbx_strand_id
1 'polypeptide(L)'
;IDDNKGRRENGQSTEHSRTDAMILSTLNPDKNQVRMLSIPRDTISYIPKVGYYDKITHAHAYGGPVAAMDSVEGTLNVPVDYYVRVDMDAFVQAVDELGGIYYDVPYDLNEPNTNDDGRTKVKKGYHKLNGDQALAVARTRHQDSDLKRGQRQMELIKILFKKAQKLDSVNKLNNLVEIVGKNSKHDLSNKDIQSLLSTYLSTNIKIKTNQLKGENDMLNGVYYYNPDMKSIKKFSNLLRGDLGLSKIKNDDDFLNQRVIDQYGELIPLTEIDKSLLRKNQHDTSKGNDNSDVGEDNNDNNQSQGQGDEQQNNQNQQDQIDPNAQQDPYGYNQDQQQAPDQSQQQENQQPDMNNYQQAPSNQGYY
;
A
#
# COMPACT_ATOMS: atom_id res chain seq x y z
N ILE A 1 4.86 -5.63 -6.76
CA ILE A 1 3.39 -5.83 -6.90
C ILE A 1 3.09 -7.31 -6.77
N ASP A 2 1.90 -7.69 -6.32
CA ASP A 2 1.48 -9.11 -6.23
C ASP A 2 0.92 -9.57 -7.59
N ASP A 3 1.80 -9.55 -8.58
CA ASP A 3 1.58 -10.01 -9.96
C ASP A 3 2.46 -11.24 -10.25
N ASN A 4 1.87 -12.24 -10.89
CA ASN A 4 2.52 -13.47 -11.34
C ASN A 4 1.72 -14.12 -12.49
N LYS A 5 2.30 -15.13 -13.13
CA LYS A 5 1.67 -15.84 -14.25
C LYS A 5 0.27 -16.37 -13.91
N GLY A 6 0.11 -17.08 -12.79
CA GLY A 6 -1.18 -17.66 -12.40
C GLY A 6 -2.30 -16.63 -12.27
N ARG A 7 -1.98 -15.41 -11.80
CA ARG A 7 -2.96 -14.33 -11.68
C ARG A 7 -3.27 -13.64 -13.01
N ARG A 8 -2.27 -13.47 -13.87
CA ARG A 8 -2.48 -12.98 -15.24
C ARG A 8 -3.41 -13.92 -16.02
N GLU A 9 -3.23 -15.23 -15.88
CA GLU A 9 -4.10 -16.26 -16.48
C GLU A 9 -5.53 -16.20 -15.93
N ASN A 10 -5.71 -15.75 -14.68
CA ASN A 10 -7.01 -15.49 -14.06
C ASN A 10 -7.57 -14.08 -14.33
N GLY A 11 -7.01 -13.33 -15.27
CA GLY A 11 -7.55 -12.04 -15.74
C GLY A 11 -7.10 -10.80 -14.98
N GLN A 12 -6.13 -10.90 -14.05
CA GLN A 12 -5.60 -9.74 -13.35
C GLN A 12 -4.74 -8.86 -14.29
N SER A 13 -5.09 -7.58 -14.41
CA SER A 13 -4.28 -6.59 -15.14
C SER A 13 -3.17 -6.03 -14.26
N THR A 14 -1.93 -6.09 -14.77
CA THR A 14 -0.75 -5.59 -14.04
C THR A 14 -0.78 -4.08 -13.80
N GLU A 15 -1.47 -3.32 -14.66
CA GLU A 15 -1.63 -1.87 -14.54
C GLU A 15 -2.64 -1.48 -13.44
N HIS A 16 -3.62 -2.34 -13.17
CA HIS A 16 -4.68 -2.10 -12.17
C HIS A 16 -4.41 -2.85 -10.86
N SER A 17 -3.24 -3.46 -10.73
CA SER A 17 -2.85 -4.22 -9.54
C SER A 17 -2.49 -3.29 -8.38
N ARG A 18 -2.70 -3.74 -7.15
CA ARG A 18 -2.34 -3.01 -5.94
C ARG A 18 -0.86 -3.24 -5.59
N THR A 19 -0.22 -2.23 -4.98
CA THR A 19 1.15 -2.37 -4.48
C THR A 19 1.17 -3.05 -3.13
N ASP A 20 1.58 -4.31 -3.14
CA ASP A 20 1.58 -5.14 -1.94
C ASP A 20 2.75 -4.85 -0.98
N ALA A 21 3.76 -4.15 -1.49
CA ALA A 21 4.91 -3.61 -0.78
C ALA A 21 5.21 -2.21 -1.34
N MET A 22 5.52 -1.27 -0.46
CA MET A 22 5.94 0.09 -0.82
C MET A 22 7.12 0.50 0.05
N ILE A 23 8.24 0.82 -0.60
CA ILE A 23 9.49 1.22 0.06
C ILE A 23 9.99 2.48 -0.64
N LEU A 24 10.03 3.60 0.08
CA LEU A 24 10.71 4.80 -0.40
C LEU A 24 12.19 4.72 -0.03
N SER A 25 13.07 4.92 -1.01
CA SER A 25 14.51 4.84 -0.80
C SER A 25 15.22 6.14 -1.18
N THR A 26 16.13 6.61 -0.32
CA THR A 26 17.08 7.68 -0.67
C THR A 26 18.49 7.12 -0.79
N LEU A 27 19.18 7.55 -1.83
CA LEU A 27 20.52 7.13 -2.18
C LEU A 27 21.43 8.36 -2.06
N ASN A 28 22.27 8.40 -1.02
CA ASN A 28 23.20 9.50 -0.78
C ASN A 28 24.65 9.04 -1.00
N PRO A 29 25.29 9.43 -2.13
CA PRO A 29 26.63 8.98 -2.47
C PRO A 29 27.69 9.59 -1.54
N ASP A 30 27.54 10.86 -1.16
CA ASP A 30 28.49 11.56 -0.27
C ASP A 30 28.61 10.88 1.10
N LYS A 31 27.50 10.33 1.60
CA LYS A 31 27.44 9.59 2.88
C LYS A 31 27.67 8.09 2.71
N ASN A 32 27.89 7.59 1.49
CA ASN A 32 27.91 6.16 1.16
C ASN A 32 26.73 5.41 1.80
N GLN A 33 25.52 5.94 1.62
CA GLN A 33 24.34 5.50 2.37
C GLN A 33 23.14 5.28 1.46
N VAL A 34 22.44 4.17 1.70
CA VAL A 34 21.09 3.94 1.22
C VAL A 34 20.16 3.91 2.43
N ARG A 35 19.06 4.66 2.38
CA ARG A 35 18.01 4.56 3.38
C ARG A 35 16.75 4.01 2.72
N MET A 36 16.10 3.08 3.39
CA MET A 36 14.82 2.50 3.01
C MET A 36 13.79 2.81 4.09
N LEU A 37 12.63 3.32 3.68
CA LEU A 37 11.45 3.50 4.52
C LEU A 37 10.32 2.63 3.98
N SER A 38 9.94 1.60 4.72
CA SER A 38 8.73 0.84 4.42
C SER A 38 7.49 1.66 4.79
N ILE A 39 6.57 1.77 3.84
CA ILE A 39 5.26 2.40 3.97
C ILE A 39 4.22 1.27 3.95
N PRO A 40 3.46 1.05 5.04
CA PRO A 40 2.42 0.03 5.09
C PRO A 40 1.39 0.24 3.98
N ARG A 41 0.95 -0.84 3.33
CA ARG A 41 0.10 -0.73 2.12
C ARG A 41 -1.27 -0.10 2.40
N ASP A 42 -1.76 -0.30 3.62
CA ASP A 42 -3.07 0.20 4.10
C ASP A 42 -2.97 1.64 4.66
N THR A 43 -1.82 2.31 4.52
CA THR A 43 -1.63 3.70 4.96
C THR A 43 -2.66 4.62 4.31
N ILE A 44 -3.43 5.36 5.10
CA ILE A 44 -4.34 6.39 4.57
C ILE A 44 -3.50 7.53 3.96
N SER A 45 -3.69 7.78 2.68
CA SER A 45 -2.96 8.76 1.87
C SER A 45 -3.92 9.50 0.97
N TYR A 46 -3.63 10.77 0.72
CA TYR A 46 -4.28 11.46 -0.38
C TYR A 46 -3.76 10.87 -1.69
N ILE A 47 -4.65 10.60 -2.65
CA ILE A 47 -4.29 10.09 -3.98
C ILE A 47 -4.67 11.16 -5.02
N PRO A 48 -3.70 11.97 -5.49
CA PRO A 48 -3.96 13.07 -6.41
C PRO A 48 -4.72 12.66 -7.67
N LYS A 49 -4.44 11.45 -8.18
CA LYS A 49 -5.08 10.90 -9.37
C LYS A 49 -6.61 10.81 -9.29
N VAL A 50 -7.16 10.63 -8.09
CA VAL A 50 -8.61 10.46 -7.87
C VAL A 50 -9.24 11.54 -6.99
N GLY A 51 -8.44 12.41 -6.37
CA GLY A 51 -8.95 13.58 -5.65
C GLY A 51 -9.43 13.32 -4.22
N TYR A 52 -9.16 12.15 -3.64
CA TYR A 52 -9.59 11.80 -2.28
C TYR A 52 -8.58 10.93 -1.52
N TYR A 53 -8.84 10.74 -0.22
CA TYR A 53 -8.05 9.88 0.66
C TYR A 53 -8.48 8.42 0.57
N ASP A 54 -7.50 7.52 0.39
CA ASP A 54 -7.71 6.08 0.42
C ASP A 54 -6.39 5.39 0.85
N LYS A 55 -6.37 4.06 0.87
CA LYS A 55 -5.17 3.27 1.09
C LYS A 55 -4.16 3.56 0.00
N ILE A 56 -2.93 3.88 0.38
CA ILE A 56 -1.86 4.22 -0.56
C ILE A 56 -1.59 3.12 -1.59
N THR A 57 -1.89 1.85 -1.27
CA THR A 57 -1.80 0.73 -2.21
C THR A 57 -2.74 0.84 -3.42
N HIS A 58 -3.85 1.56 -3.29
CA HIS A 58 -4.81 1.78 -4.36
C HIS A 58 -4.30 2.81 -5.39
N ALA A 59 -3.34 3.67 -5.03
CA ALA A 59 -2.79 4.66 -5.94
C ALA A 59 -2.26 4.03 -7.24
N HIS A 60 -1.55 2.90 -7.12
CA HIS A 60 -1.08 2.16 -8.29
C HIS A 60 -2.24 1.59 -9.11
N ALA A 61 -3.32 1.12 -8.49
CA ALA A 61 -4.48 0.61 -9.22
C ALA A 61 -5.20 1.73 -10.01
N TYR A 62 -5.14 2.98 -9.53
CA TYR A 62 -5.79 4.13 -10.18
C TYR A 62 -4.96 4.77 -11.31
N GLY A 63 -3.64 4.71 -11.24
CA GLY A 63 -2.79 5.42 -12.20
C GLY A 63 -1.37 4.89 -12.34
N GLY A 64 -1.16 3.61 -11.99
CA GLY A 64 0.13 2.95 -12.10
C GLY A 64 1.21 3.55 -11.19
N PRO A 65 2.49 3.35 -11.52
CA PRO A 65 3.61 3.81 -10.71
C PRO A 65 3.61 5.31 -10.42
N VAL A 66 3.21 6.14 -11.40
CA VAL A 66 3.20 7.60 -11.25
C VAL A 66 2.22 8.03 -10.15
N ALA A 67 0.98 7.54 -10.16
CA ALA A 67 0.03 7.88 -9.10
C ALA A 67 0.49 7.41 -7.71
N ALA A 68 1.23 6.30 -7.64
CA ALA A 68 1.84 5.84 -6.39
C ALA A 68 2.98 6.77 -5.93
N MET A 69 3.83 7.25 -6.86
CA MET A 69 4.85 8.27 -6.56
C MET A 69 4.20 9.54 -6.02
N ASP A 70 3.21 10.09 -6.73
CA ASP A 70 2.50 11.31 -6.32
C ASP A 70 1.87 11.17 -4.92
N SER A 71 1.33 10.00 -4.60
CA SER A 71 0.74 9.73 -3.28
C SER A 71 1.80 9.65 -2.18
N VAL A 72 2.99 9.10 -2.48
CA VAL A 72 4.13 9.09 -1.56
C VAL A 72 4.69 10.50 -1.36
N GLU A 73 4.82 11.29 -2.44
CA GLU A 73 5.23 12.68 -2.40
C GLU A 73 4.27 13.51 -1.55
N GLY A 74 2.96 13.38 -1.78
CA GLY A 74 1.93 14.05 -0.99
C GLY A 74 1.89 13.60 0.48
N THR A 75 2.21 12.33 0.77
CA THR A 75 2.26 11.82 2.14
C THR A 75 3.50 12.26 2.90
N LEU A 76 4.67 12.30 2.26
CA LEU A 76 5.94 12.50 2.95
C LEU A 76 6.57 13.88 2.67
N ASN A 77 6.08 14.64 1.70
CA ASN A 77 6.67 15.90 1.25
C ASN A 77 8.18 15.73 0.94
N VAL A 78 8.48 14.70 0.15
CA VAL A 78 9.82 14.36 -0.34
C VAL A 78 9.65 14.01 -1.82
N PRO A 79 10.46 14.58 -2.73
CA PRO A 79 10.38 14.24 -4.14
C PRO A 79 10.74 12.76 -4.36
N VAL A 80 10.10 12.15 -5.36
CA VAL A 80 10.38 10.78 -5.80
C VAL A 80 10.82 10.84 -7.26
N ASP A 81 12.14 10.75 -7.48
CA ASP A 81 12.73 10.96 -8.80
C ASP A 81 12.51 9.79 -9.78
N TYR A 82 12.42 8.56 -9.24
CA TYR A 82 12.37 7.31 -10.01
C TYR A 82 11.49 6.28 -9.32
N TYR A 83 10.98 5.32 -10.10
CA TYR A 83 10.36 4.11 -9.57
C TYR A 83 11.02 2.83 -10.07
N VAL A 84 10.96 1.80 -9.23
CA VAL A 84 11.23 0.42 -9.63
C VAL A 84 10.08 -0.44 -9.15
N ARG A 85 9.38 -1.05 -10.10
CA ARG A 85 8.28 -1.98 -9.88
C ARG A 85 8.76 -3.38 -10.15
N VAL A 86 8.87 -4.16 -9.07
CA VAL A 86 9.31 -5.55 -9.09
C VAL A 86 8.08 -6.45 -8.92
N ASP A 87 7.93 -7.44 -9.78
CA ASP A 87 6.95 -8.53 -9.61
C ASP A 87 7.57 -9.71 -8.87
N MET A 88 6.78 -10.76 -8.62
CA MET A 88 7.26 -11.91 -7.85
C MET A 88 8.30 -12.73 -8.63
N ASP A 89 8.15 -12.82 -9.95
CA ASP A 89 9.05 -13.54 -10.85
C ASP A 89 10.46 -12.90 -10.83
N ALA A 90 10.55 -11.57 -10.91
CA ALA A 90 11.78 -10.82 -10.82
C ALA A 90 12.52 -11.04 -9.50
N PHE A 91 11.79 -11.06 -8.39
CA PHE A 91 12.38 -11.29 -7.07
C PHE A 91 12.99 -12.69 -6.96
N VAL A 92 12.25 -13.72 -7.39
CA VAL A 92 12.68 -15.12 -7.36
C VAL A 92 13.91 -15.32 -8.24
N GLN A 93 13.88 -14.80 -9.48
CA GLN A 93 15.02 -14.87 -10.39
C GLN A 93 16.25 -14.13 -9.85
N ALA A 94 16.07 -12.97 -9.19
CA ALA A 94 17.19 -12.26 -8.57
C ALA A 94 17.87 -13.10 -7.48
N VAL A 95 17.09 -13.79 -6.65
CA VAL A 95 17.60 -14.67 -5.59
C VAL A 95 18.35 -15.85 -6.20
N ASP A 96 17.77 -16.50 -7.20
CA ASP A 96 18.33 -17.70 -7.83
C ASP A 96 19.59 -17.40 -8.64
N GLU A 97 19.64 -16.28 -9.37
CA GLU A 97 20.84 -15.83 -10.12
C GLU A 97 22.01 -15.53 -9.17
N LEU A 98 21.71 -15.02 -7.98
CA LEU A 98 22.72 -14.87 -6.94
C LEU A 98 23.11 -16.21 -6.30
N GLY A 99 22.43 -17.32 -6.61
CA GLY A 99 22.68 -18.65 -6.06
C GLY A 99 22.08 -18.83 -4.66
N GLY A 100 20.92 -18.22 -4.40
CA GLY A 100 20.16 -18.28 -3.15
C GLY A 100 20.66 -17.33 -2.05
N ILE A 101 19.92 -17.19 -0.96
CA ILE A 101 20.27 -16.33 0.18
C ILE A 101 20.31 -17.12 1.48
N TYR A 102 21.09 -16.68 2.47
CA TYR A 102 20.97 -17.24 3.82
C TYR A 102 20.05 -16.36 4.67
N TYR A 103 19.07 -16.95 5.35
CA TYR A 103 18.11 -16.23 6.18
C TYR A 103 17.68 -17.06 7.39
N ASP A 104 17.44 -16.40 8.52
CA ASP A 104 16.90 -17.03 9.74
C ASP A 104 15.37 -16.96 9.73
N VAL A 105 14.75 -18.05 9.31
CA VAL A 105 13.31 -18.15 9.12
C VAL A 105 12.63 -18.19 10.50
N PRO A 106 11.71 -17.25 10.80
CA PRO A 106 11.22 -17.07 12.17
C PRO A 106 10.30 -18.20 12.66
N TYR A 107 9.60 -18.87 11.75
CA TYR A 107 8.65 -19.94 12.02
C TYR A 107 8.45 -20.80 10.77
N ASP A 108 7.83 -21.98 10.92
CA ASP A 108 7.53 -22.85 9.78
C ASP A 108 6.58 -22.14 8.79
N LEU A 109 7.02 -22.05 7.54
CA LEU A 109 6.28 -21.44 6.44
C LEU A 109 5.62 -22.51 5.59
N ASN A 110 4.44 -22.16 5.07
CA ASN A 110 3.72 -22.90 4.07
C ASN A 110 2.96 -21.90 3.22
N GLU A 111 3.62 -21.30 2.22
CA GLU A 111 3.08 -20.22 1.38
C GLU A 111 2.87 -20.72 -0.05
N PRO A 112 2.02 -20.07 -0.87
CA PRO A 112 1.97 -20.36 -2.29
C PRO A 112 3.35 -20.10 -2.95
N ASN A 113 3.71 -20.95 -3.91
CA ASN A 113 4.90 -20.74 -4.72
C ASN A 113 4.73 -19.54 -5.68
N THR A 114 5.76 -19.21 -6.45
CA THR A 114 5.75 -18.03 -7.34
C THR A 114 4.59 -18.03 -8.33
N ASN A 115 4.22 -19.19 -8.87
CA ASN A 115 3.13 -19.34 -9.85
C ASN A 115 1.73 -19.45 -9.23
N ASP A 116 1.62 -19.51 -7.90
CA ASP A 116 0.41 -19.84 -7.15
C ASP A 116 -0.23 -21.21 -7.55
N ASP A 117 0.53 -22.15 -8.12
CA ASP A 117 0.09 -23.50 -8.53
C ASP A 117 0.52 -24.61 -7.54
N GLY A 118 1.26 -24.24 -6.50
CA GLY A 118 1.78 -25.14 -5.48
C GLY A 118 2.09 -24.43 -4.18
N ARG A 119 2.70 -25.15 -3.23
CA ARG A 119 3.11 -24.58 -1.93
C ARG A 119 4.59 -24.75 -1.67
N THR A 120 5.21 -23.68 -1.20
CA THR A 120 6.58 -23.64 -0.72
C THR A 120 6.61 -23.76 0.80
N LYS A 121 7.25 -24.83 1.29
CA LYS A 121 7.43 -25.08 2.72
C LYS A 121 8.86 -24.76 3.13
N VAL A 122 9.02 -24.03 4.22
CA VAL A 122 10.32 -23.69 4.80
C VAL A 122 10.26 -23.90 6.29
N LYS A 123 11.22 -24.64 6.85
CA LYS A 123 11.29 -24.85 8.30
C LYS A 123 11.89 -23.63 9.00
N LYS A 124 11.48 -23.40 10.24
CA LYS A 124 12.12 -22.43 11.13
C LYS A 124 13.64 -22.64 11.19
N GLY A 125 14.40 -21.56 11.32
CA GLY A 125 15.84 -21.56 11.54
C GLY A 125 16.65 -21.01 10.39
N TYR A 126 17.98 -21.07 10.52
CA TYR A 126 18.92 -20.51 9.56
C TYR A 126 19.18 -21.46 8.39
N HIS A 127 18.70 -21.07 7.20
CA HIS A 127 18.76 -21.90 6.00
C HIS A 127 19.31 -21.11 4.82
N LYS A 128 19.86 -21.84 3.84
CA LYS A 128 20.05 -21.32 2.48
C LYS A 128 18.73 -21.48 1.72
N LEU A 129 18.13 -20.37 1.31
CA LEU A 129 16.87 -20.29 0.60
C LEU A 129 17.10 -20.06 -0.90
N ASN A 130 16.36 -20.77 -1.75
CA ASN A 130 16.20 -20.42 -3.16
C ASN A 130 15.15 -19.30 -3.34
N GLY A 131 14.86 -18.91 -4.58
CA GLY A 131 13.93 -17.83 -4.90
C GLY A 131 12.53 -18.05 -4.36
N ASP A 132 11.92 -19.23 -4.59
CA ASP A 132 10.59 -19.56 -4.05
C ASP A 132 10.56 -19.51 -2.52
N GLN A 133 11.59 -20.04 -1.85
CA GLN A 133 11.67 -20.05 -0.39
C GLN A 133 11.88 -18.64 0.18
N ALA A 134 12.70 -17.81 -0.48
CA ALA A 134 12.85 -16.41 -0.12
C ALA A 134 11.55 -15.62 -0.36
N LEU A 135 10.80 -15.95 -1.41
CA LEU A 135 9.51 -15.34 -1.70
C LEU A 135 8.48 -15.71 -0.62
N ALA A 136 8.46 -16.96 -0.16
CA ALA A 136 7.64 -17.38 0.98
C ALA A 136 7.96 -16.54 2.24
N VAL A 137 9.25 -16.30 2.52
CA VAL A 137 9.68 -15.40 3.60
C VAL A 137 9.23 -13.96 3.35
N ALA A 138 9.18 -13.46 2.11
CA ALA A 138 8.72 -12.10 1.81
C ALA A 138 7.19 -11.92 1.89
N ARG A 139 6.43 -12.98 1.57
CA ARG A 139 4.95 -12.95 1.49
C ARG A 139 4.26 -13.23 2.81
N THR A 140 4.83 -14.09 3.66
CA THR A 140 4.10 -14.62 4.81
C THR A 140 3.50 -13.53 5.70
N ARG A 141 2.30 -13.80 6.23
CA ARG A 141 1.57 -12.95 7.20
C ARG A 141 0.88 -13.76 8.29
N HIS A 142 0.97 -15.09 8.23
CA HIS A 142 0.12 -15.97 9.04
C HIS A 142 0.36 -15.86 10.54
N GLN A 143 1.57 -15.48 10.93
CA GLN A 143 1.99 -15.40 12.33
C GLN A 143 2.53 -14.00 12.68
N ASP A 144 2.32 -12.99 11.81
CA ASP A 144 2.80 -11.63 12.04
C ASP A 144 1.97 -10.53 11.32
N SER A 145 2.42 -9.28 11.45
CA SER A 145 1.72 -8.08 10.95
C SER A 145 2.27 -7.59 9.60
N ASP A 146 1.51 -6.73 8.91
CA ASP A 146 1.98 -6.06 7.68
C ASP A 146 3.30 -5.28 7.91
N LEU A 147 3.48 -4.72 9.10
CA LEU A 147 4.72 -4.05 9.50
C LEU A 147 5.92 -5.01 9.55
N LYS A 148 5.71 -6.24 10.03
CA LYS A 148 6.75 -7.27 10.06
C LYS A 148 7.09 -7.76 8.66
N ARG A 149 6.09 -7.86 7.79
CA ARG A 149 6.28 -8.14 6.36
C ARG A 149 7.17 -7.09 5.69
N GLY A 150 6.89 -5.80 5.91
CA GLY A 150 7.74 -4.70 5.42
C GLY A 150 9.19 -4.78 5.92
N GLN A 151 9.39 -5.14 7.20
CA GLN A 151 10.73 -5.37 7.77
C GLN A 151 11.48 -6.49 7.05
N ARG A 152 10.85 -7.65 6.88
CA ARG A 152 11.42 -8.80 6.18
C ARG A 152 11.79 -8.45 4.73
N GLN A 153 10.92 -7.75 4.01
CA GLN A 153 11.19 -7.31 2.64
C GLN A 153 12.45 -6.43 2.56
N MET A 154 12.59 -5.46 3.47
CA MET A 154 13.80 -4.62 3.55
C MET A 154 15.06 -5.42 3.94
N GLU A 155 14.94 -6.40 4.83
CA GLU A 155 16.05 -7.30 5.18
C GLU A 155 16.50 -8.15 4.00
N LEU A 156 15.55 -8.72 3.25
CA LEU A 156 15.84 -9.50 2.05
C LEU A 156 16.52 -8.65 0.98
N ILE A 157 16.03 -7.42 0.73
CA ILE A 157 16.69 -6.47 -0.18
C ILE A 157 18.13 -6.17 0.28
N LYS A 158 18.35 -5.96 1.58
CA LYS A 158 19.69 -5.74 2.14
C LYS A 158 20.62 -6.93 1.93
N ILE A 159 20.12 -8.16 2.09
CA ILE A 159 20.90 -9.39 1.86
C ILE A 159 21.25 -9.53 0.38
N LEU A 160 20.27 -9.34 -0.52
CA LEU A 160 20.47 -9.37 -1.97
C LEU A 160 21.51 -8.34 -2.40
N PHE A 161 21.40 -7.11 -1.89
CA PHE A 161 22.38 -6.06 -2.16
C PHE A 161 23.78 -6.45 -1.69
N LYS A 162 23.92 -6.92 -0.44
CA LYS A 162 25.23 -7.35 0.10
C LYS A 162 25.82 -8.54 -0.65
N LYS A 163 24.97 -9.38 -1.21
CA LYS A 163 25.39 -10.52 -2.03
C LYS A 163 25.82 -10.09 -3.43
N ALA A 164 25.09 -9.16 -4.04
CA ALA A 164 25.49 -8.51 -5.30
C ALA A 164 26.83 -7.78 -5.17
N GLN A 165 27.09 -7.08 -4.05
CA GLN A 165 28.39 -6.44 -3.77
C GLN A 165 29.58 -7.42 -3.72
N LYS A 166 29.33 -8.70 -3.43
CA LYS A 166 30.36 -9.75 -3.38
C LYS A 166 30.57 -10.45 -4.72
N LEU A 167 29.81 -10.09 -5.75
CA LEU A 167 30.06 -10.58 -7.10
C LEU A 167 31.30 -9.86 -7.64
N ASP A 168 32.43 -10.56 -7.69
CA ASP A 168 33.70 -10.04 -8.21
C ASP A 168 33.70 -9.77 -9.74
N SER A 169 32.53 -9.67 -10.39
CA SER A 169 32.41 -9.53 -11.84
C SER A 169 31.31 -8.57 -12.24
N VAL A 170 31.72 -7.45 -12.86
CA VAL A 170 30.85 -6.47 -13.51
C VAL A 170 29.92 -7.13 -14.53
N ASN A 171 30.39 -8.17 -15.23
CA ASN A 171 29.56 -8.91 -16.20
C ASN A 171 28.42 -9.68 -15.52
N LYS A 172 28.66 -10.27 -14.34
CA LYS A 172 27.59 -10.93 -13.57
C LYS A 172 26.56 -9.94 -13.06
N LEU A 173 27.00 -8.73 -12.70
CA LEU A 173 26.10 -7.65 -12.30
C LEU A 173 25.24 -7.15 -13.47
N ASN A 174 25.82 -6.98 -14.65
CA ASN A 174 25.06 -6.63 -15.85
C ASN A 174 24.03 -7.72 -16.20
N ASN A 175 24.41 -8.99 -16.14
CA ASN A 175 23.48 -10.11 -16.36
C ASN A 175 22.35 -10.13 -15.34
N LEU A 176 22.66 -9.92 -14.05
CA LEU A 176 21.65 -9.82 -13.00
C LEU A 176 20.66 -8.68 -13.27
N VAL A 177 21.17 -7.50 -13.65
CA VAL A 177 20.33 -6.36 -14.02
C VAL A 177 19.47 -6.67 -15.23
N GLU A 178 20.00 -7.36 -16.24
CA GLU A 178 19.23 -7.73 -17.43
C GLU A 178 18.11 -8.73 -17.09
N ILE A 179 18.41 -9.75 -16.26
CA ILE A 179 17.45 -10.77 -15.82
C ILE A 179 16.33 -10.14 -14.99
N VAL A 180 16.69 -9.32 -14.01
CA VAL A 180 15.72 -8.59 -13.18
C VAL A 180 14.95 -7.55 -13.99
N GLY A 181 15.62 -6.90 -14.94
CA GLY A 181 15.04 -5.92 -15.86
C GLY A 181 13.92 -6.50 -16.72
N LYS A 182 14.03 -7.76 -17.17
CA LYS A 182 12.99 -8.42 -17.97
C LYS A 182 11.64 -8.56 -17.24
N ASN A 183 11.67 -8.66 -15.91
CA ASN A 183 10.48 -8.85 -15.07
C ASN A 183 10.25 -7.66 -14.12
N SER A 184 10.87 -6.52 -14.38
CA SER A 184 10.62 -5.27 -13.65
C SER A 184 10.22 -4.16 -14.61
N LYS A 185 9.50 -3.16 -14.08
CA LYS A 185 9.26 -1.89 -14.77
C LYS A 185 9.94 -0.78 -13.99
N HIS A 186 10.63 0.12 -14.67
CA HIS A 186 11.29 1.28 -14.07
C HIS A 186 11.40 2.40 -15.11
N ASP A 187 11.68 3.61 -14.64
CA ASP A 187 11.96 4.80 -15.45
C ASP A 187 13.45 5.20 -15.44
N LEU A 188 14.32 4.39 -14.81
CA LEU A 188 15.77 4.56 -14.86
C LEU A 188 16.32 4.36 -16.27
N SER A 189 17.18 5.28 -16.72
CA SER A 189 17.95 5.09 -17.96
C SER A 189 19.11 4.12 -17.75
N ASN A 190 19.66 3.58 -18.84
CA ASN A 190 20.87 2.75 -18.78
C ASN A 190 22.05 3.47 -18.08
N LYS A 191 22.15 4.79 -18.25
CA LYS A 191 23.19 5.60 -17.58
C LYS A 191 22.95 5.69 -16.09
N ASP A 192 21.69 5.86 -15.66
CA ASP A 192 21.33 5.89 -14.24
C ASP A 192 21.67 4.55 -13.58
N ILE A 193 21.30 3.45 -14.21
CA ILE A 193 21.62 2.10 -13.73
C ILE A 193 23.14 1.91 -13.59
N GLN A 194 23.92 2.25 -14.62
CA GLN A 194 25.39 2.14 -14.57
C GLN A 194 26.01 3.02 -13.47
N SER A 195 25.50 4.24 -13.30
CA SER A 195 25.91 5.16 -12.23
C SER A 195 25.63 4.59 -10.85
N LEU A 196 24.44 4.01 -10.65
CA LEU A 196 24.06 3.35 -9.40
C LEU A 196 24.94 2.13 -9.11
N LEU A 197 25.16 1.25 -10.10
CA LEU A 197 26.01 0.07 -9.94
C LEU A 197 27.44 0.46 -9.58
N SER A 198 28.04 1.37 -10.34
CA SER A 198 29.42 1.81 -10.11
C SER A 198 29.62 2.48 -8.75
N THR A 199 28.64 3.29 -8.30
CA THR A 199 28.71 3.99 -7.01
C THR A 199 28.46 3.06 -5.83
N TYR A 200 27.38 2.26 -5.87
CA TYR A 200 26.88 1.55 -4.71
C TYR A 200 27.38 0.10 -4.60
N LEU A 201 27.88 -0.50 -5.67
CA LEU A 201 28.43 -1.87 -5.59
C LEU A 201 29.93 -1.92 -5.32
N SER A 202 30.66 -0.86 -5.64
CA SER A 202 32.11 -0.77 -5.40
C SER A 202 32.49 -0.29 -3.99
N THR A 203 31.52 0.24 -3.23
CA THR A 203 31.77 0.90 -1.95
C THR A 203 31.14 0.15 -0.78
N ASN A 204 31.69 0.32 0.42
CA ASN A 204 31.03 -0.19 1.63
C ASN A 204 29.85 0.71 2.02
N ILE A 205 28.69 0.44 1.44
CA ILE A 205 27.46 1.20 1.68
C ILE A 205 26.81 0.84 3.01
N LYS A 206 26.38 1.88 3.74
CA LYS A 206 25.53 1.79 4.93
C LYS A 206 24.05 1.75 4.51
N ILE A 207 23.41 0.59 4.68
CA ILE A 207 21.97 0.44 4.47
C ILE A 207 21.22 0.66 5.78
N LYS A 208 20.41 1.72 5.83
CA LYS A 208 19.53 2.05 6.97
C LYS A 208 18.09 1.71 6.61
N THR A 209 17.39 1.03 7.51
CA THR A 209 15.99 0.65 7.32
C THR A 209 15.11 1.30 8.38
N ASN A 210 13.93 1.76 7.95
CA ASN A 210 12.96 2.42 8.79
C ASN A 210 11.55 1.95 8.41
N GLN A 211 10.62 2.00 9.36
CA GLN A 211 9.22 1.65 9.18
C GLN A 211 8.39 2.86 9.55
N LEU A 212 7.49 3.29 8.67
CA LEU A 212 6.50 4.31 8.99
C LEU A 212 5.61 3.80 10.14
N LYS A 213 5.48 4.61 11.20
CA LYS A 213 4.66 4.34 12.38
C LYS A 213 3.31 5.05 12.31
N GLY A 214 2.38 4.55 13.10
CA GLY A 214 0.95 4.79 12.99
C GLY A 214 0.16 3.71 13.72
N GLU A 215 -1.14 3.91 13.75
CA GLU A 215 -2.11 3.09 14.46
C GLU A 215 -3.08 2.43 13.48
N ASN A 216 -3.68 1.33 13.92
CA ASN A 216 -4.74 0.66 13.17
C ASN A 216 -6.04 1.44 13.36
N ASP A 217 -6.78 1.66 12.28
CA ASP A 217 -8.04 2.40 12.30
C ASP A 217 -9.11 1.68 11.46
N MET A 218 -10.38 1.90 11.81
CA MET A 218 -11.54 1.31 11.14
C MET A 218 -12.52 2.43 10.76
N LEU A 219 -12.55 2.79 9.48
CA LEU A 219 -13.48 3.78 8.94
C LEU A 219 -14.60 3.05 8.18
N ASN A 220 -15.84 3.15 8.68
CA ASN A 220 -17.02 2.50 8.07
C ASN A 220 -16.84 1.00 7.82
N GLY A 221 -16.21 0.29 8.76
CA GLY A 221 -15.93 -1.16 8.62
C GLY A 221 -14.76 -1.50 7.69
N VAL A 222 -14.08 -0.51 7.11
CA VAL A 222 -12.88 -0.69 6.29
C VAL A 222 -11.64 -0.38 7.13
N TYR A 223 -10.71 -1.32 7.17
CA TYR A 223 -9.44 -1.17 7.87
C TYR A 223 -8.50 -0.19 7.16
N TYR A 224 -7.87 0.72 7.90
CA TYR A 224 -6.79 1.60 7.47
C TYR A 224 -5.63 1.55 8.46
N TYR A 225 -4.45 1.94 7.98
CA TYR A 225 -3.32 2.28 8.83
C TYR A 225 -3.20 3.81 8.88
N ASN A 226 -3.42 4.41 10.04
CA ASN A 226 -3.35 5.85 10.23
C ASN A 226 -1.93 6.26 10.67
N PRO A 227 -1.11 6.86 9.80
CA PRO A 227 0.29 7.16 10.12
C PRO A 227 0.40 8.30 11.14
N ASP A 228 1.28 8.16 12.13
CA ASP A 228 1.49 9.21 13.13
C ASP A 228 2.10 10.44 12.47
N MET A 229 1.53 11.61 12.74
CA MET A 229 2.06 12.87 12.18
C MET A 229 3.53 13.10 12.56
N LYS A 230 3.89 12.77 13.81
CA LYS A 230 5.27 12.81 14.31
C LYS A 230 6.18 11.85 13.55
N SER A 231 5.68 10.66 13.21
CA SER A 231 6.42 9.66 12.43
C SER A 231 6.66 10.16 11.01
N ILE A 232 5.61 10.68 10.35
CA ILE A 232 5.72 11.26 9.02
C ILE A 232 6.77 12.37 9.01
N LYS A 233 6.59 13.44 9.81
CA LYS A 233 7.53 14.57 9.84
C LYS A 233 8.97 14.15 10.13
N LYS A 234 9.15 13.19 11.07
CA LYS A 234 10.47 12.63 11.38
C LYS A 234 11.11 12.01 10.15
N PHE A 235 10.40 11.14 9.43
CA PHE A 235 10.94 10.44 8.28
C PHE A 235 11.05 11.34 7.06
N SER A 236 10.12 12.26 6.83
CA SER A 236 10.25 13.34 5.84
C SER A 236 11.55 14.11 6.02
N ASN A 237 11.82 14.61 7.23
CA ASN A 237 13.04 15.35 7.52
C ASN A 237 14.32 14.51 7.40
N LEU A 238 14.23 13.21 7.73
CA LEU A 238 15.34 12.29 7.59
C LEU A 238 15.70 12.04 6.12
N LEU A 239 14.69 11.82 5.28
CA LEU A 239 14.83 11.60 3.84
C LEU A 239 15.28 12.89 3.13
N ARG A 240 14.64 14.03 3.43
CA ARG A 240 15.04 15.37 2.94
C ARG A 240 16.49 15.69 3.28
N GLY A 241 16.93 15.37 4.49
CA GLY A 241 18.33 15.53 4.89
C GLY A 241 19.31 14.61 4.17
N ASP A 242 18.84 13.48 3.62
CA ASP A 242 19.64 12.65 2.71
C ASP A 242 19.69 13.21 1.28
N LEU A 243 18.70 14.02 0.88
CA LEU A 243 18.64 14.71 -0.42
C LEU A 243 19.20 16.15 -0.40
N GLY A 244 19.70 16.63 0.74
CA GLY A 244 20.17 18.02 0.89
C GLY A 244 19.06 19.07 0.94
N LEU A 245 17.80 18.66 1.14
CA LEU A 245 16.63 19.53 1.18
C LEU A 245 16.41 20.13 2.57
N SER A 246 15.82 21.33 2.61
CA SER A 246 15.47 22.03 3.85
C SER A 246 14.50 21.23 4.71
N LYS A 247 14.70 21.23 6.03
CA LYS A 247 13.80 20.56 6.99
C LYS A 247 12.45 21.28 7.11
N ILE A 248 11.39 20.50 7.25
CA ILE A 248 10.04 20.93 7.65
C ILE A 248 10.07 21.21 9.15
N LYS A 249 9.86 22.47 9.54
CA LYS A 249 9.97 22.95 10.93
C LYS A 249 8.61 23.07 11.62
N ASN A 250 7.59 23.59 10.94
CA ASN A 250 6.27 23.80 11.52
C ASN A 250 5.32 22.65 11.17
N ASP A 251 4.50 22.23 12.13
CA ASP A 251 3.48 21.19 11.90
C ASP A 251 2.34 21.72 11.00
N ASP A 252 2.06 23.02 11.07
CA ASP A 252 1.10 23.69 10.21
C ASP A 252 1.53 23.69 8.74
N ASP A 253 2.82 23.80 8.44
CA ASP A 253 3.39 23.70 7.08
C ASP A 253 3.14 22.32 6.45
N PHE A 254 3.00 21.29 7.31
CA PHE A 254 2.74 19.91 6.90
C PHE A 254 1.24 19.58 6.81
N LEU A 255 0.41 20.17 7.67
CA LEU A 255 -1.06 20.08 7.61
C LEU A 255 -1.66 20.96 6.50
N ASN A 256 -1.13 22.17 6.30
CA ASN A 256 -1.59 23.13 5.29
C ASN A 256 -1.34 22.60 3.88
N GLN A 257 -0.23 21.92 3.61
CA GLN A 257 -0.01 21.29 2.29
C GLN A 257 -1.00 20.16 1.98
N ARG A 258 -1.61 19.54 3.01
CA ARG A 258 -2.58 18.42 2.85
C ARG A 258 -4.04 18.86 2.82
N VAL A 259 -4.35 20.05 3.36
CA VAL A 259 -5.73 20.55 3.53
C VAL A 259 -5.96 21.80 2.67
N ILE A 260 -5.04 22.77 2.67
CA ILE A 260 -5.25 24.08 2.02
C ILE A 260 -4.99 24.01 0.52
N ASP A 261 -3.92 23.32 0.09
CA ASP A 261 -3.60 23.19 -1.34
C ASP A 261 -4.61 22.34 -2.13
N GLN A 262 -5.43 21.55 -1.43
CA GLN A 262 -6.35 20.60 -2.05
C GLN A 262 -7.83 20.96 -1.92
N TYR A 263 -8.26 21.67 -0.86
CA TYR A 263 -9.69 21.84 -0.58
C TYR A 263 -10.23 23.27 -0.62
N GLY A 264 -9.42 24.33 -0.57
CA GLY A 264 -9.99 25.63 -0.16
C GLY A 264 -10.73 25.51 1.19
N GLU A 265 -11.59 26.48 1.54
CA GLU A 265 -12.41 26.35 2.77
C GLU A 265 -13.26 25.06 2.73
N LEU A 266 -13.16 24.25 3.78
CA LEU A 266 -13.84 22.96 3.90
C LEU A 266 -15.37 23.13 3.82
N ILE A 267 -15.99 22.67 2.73
CA ILE A 267 -17.45 22.45 2.67
C ILE A 267 -17.72 20.99 3.03
N PRO A 268 -18.28 20.68 4.21
CA PRO A 268 -18.57 19.30 4.60
C PRO A 268 -19.66 18.69 3.70
N LEU A 269 -19.49 17.41 3.32
CA LEU A 269 -20.43 16.63 2.47
C LEU A 269 -21.83 16.45 3.08
N THR A 270 -21.99 16.80 4.36
CA THR A 270 -23.29 16.96 5.01
C THR A 270 -23.14 18.14 5.94
N GLU A 271 -24.03 19.14 5.84
CA GLU A 271 -24.06 20.20 6.85
C GLU A 271 -24.27 19.55 8.21
N ILE A 272 -23.27 19.66 9.09
CA ILE A 272 -23.42 19.28 10.48
C ILE A 272 -24.41 20.30 11.06
N ASP A 273 -25.58 19.83 11.48
CA ASP A 273 -26.53 20.67 12.20
C ASP A 273 -25.79 21.29 13.40
N LYS A 274 -25.72 22.62 13.41
CA LYS A 274 -25.05 23.40 14.46
C LYS A 274 -25.64 23.13 15.85
N SER A 275 -26.84 22.55 15.94
CA SER A 275 -27.45 22.08 17.19
C SER A 275 -26.76 20.84 17.80
N LEU A 276 -26.08 20.03 16.97
CA LEU A 276 -25.32 18.84 17.39
C LEU A 276 -23.93 19.19 17.94
N LEU A 277 -23.44 20.39 17.64
CA LEU A 277 -22.30 20.99 18.30
C LEU A 277 -22.77 21.52 19.66
N ARG A 278 -23.01 20.61 20.63
CA ARG A 278 -23.51 20.97 21.96
C ARG A 278 -22.63 22.06 22.59
N LYS A 279 -23.27 23.20 22.86
CA LYS A 279 -22.69 24.42 23.44
C LYS A 279 -22.32 24.33 24.92
N ASN A 280 -22.43 23.19 25.59
CA ASN A 280 -22.12 23.06 27.02
C ASN A 280 -21.60 21.65 27.34
N GLN A 281 -20.29 21.45 27.25
CA GLN A 281 -19.62 20.53 28.16
C GLN A 281 -19.04 21.36 29.30
N HIS A 282 -19.68 21.25 30.45
CA HIS A 282 -19.15 21.74 31.71
C HIS A 282 -17.84 20.99 31.98
N ASP A 283 -16.72 21.68 31.79
CA ASP A 283 -15.41 21.23 32.22
C ASP A 283 -15.40 21.21 33.77
N THR A 284 -15.34 20.02 34.37
CA THR A 284 -15.28 19.84 35.82
C THR A 284 -13.85 19.85 36.37
N SER A 285 -12.87 20.27 35.56
CA SER A 285 -11.45 20.29 35.95
C SER A 285 -10.89 21.66 36.34
N LYS A 286 -11.73 22.71 36.42
CA LYS A 286 -11.29 24.03 36.89
C LYS A 286 -12.10 24.48 38.10
N GLY A 287 -11.39 24.65 39.21
CA GLY A 287 -11.94 25.14 40.47
C GLY A 287 -12.52 26.54 40.34
N ASN A 288 -13.47 26.82 41.22
CA ASN A 288 -14.08 28.12 41.48
C ASN A 288 -13.10 29.29 41.29
N ASP A 289 -13.48 30.22 40.41
CA ASP A 289 -13.39 31.64 40.72
C ASP A 289 -14.56 32.36 40.07
N ASN A 290 -15.40 32.94 40.93
CA ASN A 290 -16.46 33.88 40.58
C ASN A 290 -15.83 35.21 40.16
N SER A 291 -16.20 35.73 39.00
CA SER A 291 -16.46 37.16 38.85
C SER A 291 -17.38 37.41 37.66
N ASP A 292 -18.64 37.58 38.04
CA ASP A 292 -19.71 38.33 37.38
C ASP A 292 -19.22 39.67 36.81
N VAL A 293 -19.49 39.96 35.53
CA VAL A 293 -19.87 41.28 35.00
C VAL A 293 -20.61 41.06 33.67
N GLY A 294 -21.91 41.34 33.65
CA GLY A 294 -22.67 41.55 32.43
C GLY A 294 -22.50 42.96 31.88
N GLU A 295 -22.84 43.17 30.61
CA GLU A 295 -23.33 44.48 30.14
C GLU A 295 -24.10 44.36 28.82
N ASP A 296 -25.28 44.99 28.85
CA ASP A 296 -26.26 45.22 27.80
C ASP A 296 -25.78 46.19 26.70
N ASN A 297 -26.47 46.11 25.55
CA ASN A 297 -27.19 47.19 24.83
C ASN A 297 -27.14 46.99 23.30
N ASN A 298 -28.27 46.71 22.64
CA ASN A 298 -29.19 47.69 22.01
C ASN A 298 -28.50 48.61 20.99
N ASP A 299 -28.87 48.53 19.70
CA ASP A 299 -29.98 49.35 19.17
C ASP A 299 -30.29 49.12 17.67
N ASN A 300 -31.57 49.40 17.37
CA ASN A 300 -32.32 49.55 16.11
C ASN A 300 -31.56 50.24 14.94
N ASN A 301 -31.95 50.21 13.65
CA ASN A 301 -33.27 50.51 13.09
C ASN A 301 -33.33 50.37 11.53
N GLN A 302 -34.57 50.34 11.03
CA GLN A 302 -35.22 50.38 9.69
C GLN A 302 -34.59 51.14 8.49
N SER A 303 -34.88 50.71 7.25
CA SER A 303 -36.00 51.23 6.41
C SER A 303 -35.87 51.02 4.86
N GLN A 304 -36.95 50.47 4.29
CA GLN A 304 -37.67 50.57 2.98
C GLN A 304 -37.15 51.30 1.71
N GLY A 305 -37.60 50.75 0.54
CA GLY A 305 -38.06 51.45 -0.70
C GLY A 305 -37.35 51.04 -2.01
N GLN A 306 -37.91 50.21 -2.92
CA GLN A 306 -38.84 50.42 -4.08
C GLN A 306 -38.30 51.08 -5.38
N GLY A 307 -38.64 50.47 -6.54
CA GLY A 307 -38.63 51.00 -7.94
C GLY A 307 -37.70 50.25 -8.92
N ASP A 308 -38.19 49.34 -9.78
CA ASP A 308 -38.62 49.52 -11.20
C ASP A 308 -37.43 49.82 -12.17
N GLU A 309 -37.22 49.28 -13.37
CA GLU A 309 -37.98 48.46 -14.33
C GLU A 309 -37.02 48.07 -15.50
N GLN A 310 -37.46 47.15 -16.37
CA GLN A 310 -37.12 46.98 -17.80
C GLN A 310 -36.03 45.97 -18.28
N GLN A 311 -36.58 44.83 -18.77
CA GLN A 311 -36.55 44.36 -20.18
C GLN A 311 -35.20 43.97 -20.83
N ASN A 312 -35.08 42.94 -21.66
CA ASN A 312 -35.91 41.79 -22.06
C ASN A 312 -35.03 40.90 -22.96
N ASN A 313 -35.54 39.70 -23.28
CA ASN A 313 -35.16 38.80 -24.38
C ASN A 313 -33.91 37.92 -24.22
N GLN A 314 -33.94 36.61 -24.49
CA GLN A 314 -35.00 35.80 -25.09
C GLN A 314 -34.71 34.31 -24.90
N ASN A 315 -35.79 33.57 -24.64
CA ASN A 315 -36.15 32.27 -25.22
C ASN A 315 -35.29 31.02 -24.95
N GLN A 316 -35.85 29.83 -24.75
CA GLN A 316 -37.22 29.34 -24.50
C GLN A 316 -37.07 27.82 -24.29
N GLN A 317 -37.84 27.27 -23.35
CA GLN A 317 -38.65 26.04 -23.46
C GLN A 317 -37.95 24.71 -23.85
N ASP A 318 -38.16 23.56 -23.19
CA ASP A 318 -39.42 23.04 -22.69
C ASP A 318 -39.30 22.01 -21.54
N GLN A 319 -40.45 21.87 -20.88
CA GLN A 319 -40.86 21.04 -19.75
C GLN A 319 -40.68 19.53 -19.95
N ILE A 320 -40.44 18.77 -18.86
CA ILE A 320 -41.13 17.47 -18.59
C ILE A 320 -41.38 17.31 -17.06
N ASP A 321 -42.61 16.84 -16.81
CA ASP A 321 -43.40 16.48 -15.61
C ASP A 321 -42.78 15.43 -14.63
N PRO A 322 -43.21 15.35 -13.35
CA PRO A 322 -42.68 14.47 -12.31
C PRO A 322 -43.56 13.25 -11.99
N ASN A 323 -43.01 12.03 -12.10
CA ASN A 323 -43.20 10.87 -11.19
C ASN A 323 -42.80 9.56 -11.88
N ALA A 324 -41.88 8.80 -11.28
CA ALA A 324 -42.01 7.35 -11.09
C ALA A 324 -40.85 6.82 -10.23
N GLN A 325 -41.22 6.21 -9.11
CA GLN A 325 -40.39 5.45 -8.18
C GLN A 325 -39.67 4.28 -8.86
N GLN A 326 -38.45 3.95 -8.39
CA GLN A 326 -38.13 2.61 -7.88
C GLN A 326 -36.72 2.55 -7.28
N ASP A 327 -36.66 2.26 -5.98
CA ASP A 327 -35.49 1.78 -5.24
C ASP A 327 -35.01 0.43 -5.80
N PRO A 328 -33.70 0.16 -5.70
CA PRO A 328 -33.31 -1.13 -5.15
C PRO A 328 -32.16 -0.98 -4.17
N TYR A 329 -32.30 -1.48 -2.94
CA TYR A 329 -31.32 -2.29 -2.18
C TYR A 329 -31.82 -2.42 -0.73
N GLY A 330 -32.75 -3.35 -0.52
CA GLY A 330 -33.12 -3.85 0.80
C GLY A 330 -32.19 -4.99 1.21
N TYR A 331 -31.46 -4.82 2.32
CA TYR A 331 -30.82 -5.90 3.05
C TYR A 331 -31.77 -6.39 4.15
N ASN A 332 -32.23 -7.63 4.07
CA ASN A 332 -32.82 -8.33 5.20
C ASN A 332 -31.75 -9.15 5.92
N GLN A 333 -31.61 -8.89 7.22
CA GLN A 333 -31.14 -9.86 8.19
C GLN A 333 -32.22 -10.91 8.39
N ASP A 334 -31.84 -12.18 8.53
CA ASP A 334 -32.41 -13.02 9.57
C ASP A 334 -31.52 -14.22 9.91
N GLN A 335 -31.52 -14.51 11.21
CA GLN A 335 -30.84 -15.58 11.92
C GLN A 335 -31.49 -16.95 11.61
N GLN A 336 -30.74 -18.05 11.74
CA GLN A 336 -31.00 -19.11 12.74
C GLN A 336 -30.13 -20.37 12.57
N GLN A 337 -29.49 -20.73 13.69
CA GLN A 337 -29.38 -22.05 14.33
C GLN A 337 -28.70 -23.24 13.63
N ALA A 338 -27.69 -23.77 14.33
CA ALA A 338 -27.23 -25.17 14.26
C ALA A 338 -28.28 -26.13 14.86
N PRO A 339 -28.18 -27.43 14.56
CA PRO A 339 -27.72 -28.33 15.63
C PRO A 339 -26.73 -29.43 15.18
N ASP A 340 -26.09 -29.98 16.20
CA ASP A 340 -25.17 -31.12 16.26
C ASP A 340 -25.91 -32.47 16.22
N GLN A 341 -25.34 -33.51 15.59
CA GLN A 341 -25.21 -34.89 16.11
C GLN A 341 -24.63 -35.91 15.09
N SER A 342 -23.48 -36.47 15.46
CA SER A 342 -22.96 -37.85 15.32
C SER A 342 -23.68 -38.90 14.44
N GLN A 343 -22.92 -39.67 13.64
CA GLN A 343 -22.73 -41.14 13.83
C GLN A 343 -21.70 -41.77 12.86
N GLN A 344 -21.08 -42.84 13.36
CA GLN A 344 -20.04 -43.71 12.79
C GLN A 344 -20.60 -44.77 11.82
N GLN A 345 -19.77 -45.27 10.89
CA GLN A 345 -19.56 -46.68 10.46
C GLN A 345 -18.78 -46.69 9.13
N GLU A 346 -17.54 -47.17 9.05
CA GLU A 346 -17.08 -48.58 8.96
C GLU A 346 -17.77 -49.44 7.89
N ASN A 347 -17.01 -49.81 6.84
CA ASN A 347 -16.94 -51.14 6.19
C ASN A 347 -16.08 -51.03 4.91
N GLN A 348 -14.83 -51.49 4.92
CA GLN A 348 -14.37 -52.86 4.61
C GLN A 348 -14.60 -53.30 3.14
N GLN A 349 -13.47 -53.38 2.42
CA GLN A 349 -13.25 -54.25 1.25
C GLN A 349 -13.52 -55.73 1.58
N PRO A 350 -13.72 -56.56 0.54
CA PRO A 350 -12.69 -57.56 0.29
C PRO A 350 -12.32 -57.75 -1.20
N ASP A 351 -11.05 -58.13 -1.38
CA ASP A 351 -10.43 -58.72 -2.58
C ASP A 351 -11.04 -60.07 -2.98
N MET A 352 -10.95 -60.44 -4.27
CA MET A 352 -10.10 -61.55 -4.77
C MET A 352 -10.41 -61.99 -6.21
N ASN A 353 -9.32 -62.08 -6.99
CA ASN A 353 -8.98 -63.04 -8.07
C ASN A 353 -9.70 -62.98 -9.44
N ASN A 354 -9.04 -62.66 -10.56
CA ASN A 354 -7.85 -63.22 -11.25
C ASN A 354 -8.24 -64.29 -12.30
N TYR A 355 -8.10 -63.97 -13.60
CA TYR A 355 -7.82 -64.93 -14.70
C TYR A 355 -7.18 -64.22 -15.92
N GLN A 356 -5.86 -64.43 -16.06
CA GLN A 356 -5.08 -64.82 -17.25
C GLN A 356 -5.28 -64.22 -18.67
N GLN A 357 -4.16 -63.67 -19.16
CA GLN A 357 -3.45 -63.88 -20.45
C GLN A 357 -4.09 -63.50 -21.81
N ALA A 358 -3.58 -62.38 -22.38
CA ALA A 358 -2.84 -62.18 -23.67
C ALA A 358 -3.18 -63.01 -24.94
N PRO A 359 -2.81 -62.59 -26.19
CA PRO A 359 -1.90 -61.50 -26.56
C PRO A 359 -2.29 -60.63 -27.80
N SER A 360 -1.50 -59.55 -27.99
CA SER A 360 -0.99 -58.93 -29.22
C SER A 360 -1.84 -58.87 -30.51
N ASN A 361 -2.03 -57.64 -31.04
CA ASN A 361 -1.81 -57.41 -32.47
C ASN A 361 -1.36 -55.97 -32.78
N GLN A 362 -0.39 -55.88 -33.70
CA GLN A 362 0.07 -54.72 -34.49
C GLN A 362 -1.12 -54.07 -35.23
N GLY A 363 -1.14 -52.84 -35.73
CA GLY A 363 -0.17 -51.80 -36.09
C GLY A 363 -0.85 -50.88 -37.13
N TYR A 364 -0.28 -49.69 -37.39
CA TYR A 364 -0.54 -48.76 -38.52
C TYR A 364 -2.02 -48.38 -38.81
N TYR A 365 -2.46 -47.14 -38.63
CA TYR A 365 -2.05 -45.89 -39.30
C TYR A 365 -2.48 -44.67 -38.48
#